data_AF-A0A8J5YYN4-F1
#
_entry.id   AF-A0A8J5YYN4-F1
#
_cell.length_a   1.000
_cell.length_b   1.000
_cell.length_c   1.000
_cell.angle_alpha   90.00
_cell.angle_beta   90.00
_cell.angle_gamma   90.00
#
_symmetry.space_group_name_H-M   'P 1'
#
loop_
_entity.id
_entity.type
_entity.pdbx_description
1 polymer ?
#
loop_
_entity_poly.entity_id
_entity_poly.type
_entity_poly.pdbx_seq_one_letter_code
_entity_poly.pdbx_strand_id
1 'polypeptide(L)'
;MAQGSAAVPSTELLEWPKKDNRRLLHAVYRVGDLDRTIKFYTECFGMKLLRKRDIPEEKYSNAFLGFGPEESHFVMELTYNYGVTSYDIGTGFGHFAIATPDVYKTVEDIRAKGGNITREPGPVKGGSTIIAFVKDPDGYVFELIQRDSILDPLCQVMLRVGDLDRAVKFYEKALGMKLVKKVDRPEYKYSIAMMGYAEEHETTVLELTYNYGVTEYTKGNAYAQVAISTDDVYKSGKVVEHVIQELGGQVTRKPGPIPGLNTKITSFLDPDGWKTVLVDNEDFLKELGISLRAHILGSRRCGKKEIMGDFDGHGSSNGCTSHDSKLKDETKVKFSEDEEMLIARMFNLVGQRWSLIAGRIPGRTAEEIEKYWRSKHNSPSENDI
;
A
#
# COMPACT_ATOMS: atom_id res chain seq x y z
N MET A 1 -26.68 -18.09 40.08
CA MET A 1 -26.31 -17.69 38.72
C MET A 1 -24.82 -17.40 38.72
N ALA A 2 -24.01 -18.25 38.08
CA ALA A 2 -22.57 -18.05 38.00
C ALA A 2 -22.28 -16.96 36.96
N GLN A 3 -21.80 -15.80 37.41
CA GLN A 3 -21.18 -14.81 36.54
C GLN A 3 -19.87 -15.43 36.05
N GLY A 4 -19.81 -15.83 34.78
CA GLY A 4 -18.55 -16.23 34.16
C GLY A 4 -17.63 -15.03 34.10
N SER A 5 -16.52 -15.06 34.84
CA SER A 5 -15.48 -14.04 34.66
C SER A 5 -14.91 -14.20 33.26
N ALA A 6 -14.92 -13.13 32.47
CA ALA A 6 -14.17 -13.10 31.23
C ALA A 6 -12.69 -13.32 31.57
N ALA A 7 -12.08 -14.36 31.01
CA ALA A 7 -10.66 -14.63 31.22
C ALA A 7 -9.85 -13.41 30.76
N VAL A 8 -8.97 -12.90 31.63
CA VAL A 8 -8.03 -11.82 31.27
C VAL A 8 -7.17 -12.33 30.11
N PRO A 9 -7.09 -11.60 28.98
CA PRO A 9 -6.27 -12.04 27.85
C PRO A 9 -4.79 -12.09 28.26
N SER A 10 -4.07 -13.08 27.74
CA SER A 10 -2.64 -13.22 28.03
C SER A 10 -1.86 -12.02 27.50
N THR A 11 -0.78 -11.64 28.19
CA THR A 11 0.14 -10.59 27.73
C THR A 11 0.66 -10.87 26.33
N GLU A 12 0.88 -12.14 25.98
CA GLU A 12 1.30 -12.55 24.64
C GLU A 12 0.28 -12.17 23.56
N LEU A 13 -1.02 -12.34 23.83
CA LEU A 13 -2.07 -11.97 22.89
C LEU A 13 -2.12 -10.45 22.68
N LEU A 14 -1.97 -9.66 23.74
CA LEU A 14 -2.00 -8.19 23.64
C LEU A 14 -0.77 -7.61 22.92
N GLU A 15 0.36 -8.32 22.93
CA GLU A 15 1.55 -7.94 22.17
C GLU A 15 1.53 -8.40 20.70
N TRP A 16 0.53 -9.21 20.30
CA TRP A 16 0.40 -9.72 18.93
C TRP A 16 0.44 -8.63 17.86
N PRO A 17 -0.32 -7.51 17.95
CA PRO A 17 -0.37 -6.53 16.86
C PRO A 17 0.99 -5.89 16.57
N LYS A 18 1.90 -5.84 17.55
CA LYS A 18 3.26 -5.28 17.37
C LYS A 18 4.23 -6.25 16.70
N LYS A 19 3.93 -7.56 16.71
CA LYS A 19 4.75 -8.63 16.14
C LYS A 19 4.24 -9.11 14.77
N ASP A 20 2.99 -8.82 14.48
CA ASP A 20 2.27 -9.19 13.26
C ASP A 20 2.77 -8.40 12.05
N ASN A 21 2.72 -9.00 10.86
CA ASN A 21 3.10 -8.34 9.62
C ASN A 21 1.88 -7.65 8.99
N ARG A 22 1.72 -6.36 9.29
CA ARG A 22 0.54 -5.59 8.86
C ARG A 22 0.86 -4.59 7.77
N ARG A 23 -0.11 -4.36 6.89
CA ARG A 23 -0.04 -3.34 5.83
C ARG A 23 -1.41 -2.73 5.59
N LEU A 24 -1.46 -1.42 5.35
CA LEU A 24 -2.64 -0.77 4.80
C LEU A 24 -2.83 -1.22 3.35
N LEU A 25 -3.98 -1.81 3.05
CA LEU A 25 -4.27 -2.40 1.74
C LEU A 25 -4.98 -1.42 0.83
N HIS A 26 -6.14 -0.94 1.26
CA HIS A 26 -6.96 -0.03 0.47
C HIS A 26 -7.99 0.72 1.31
N ALA A 27 -8.43 1.87 0.80
CA ALA A 27 -9.64 2.54 1.26
C ALA A 27 -10.81 2.13 0.35
N VAL A 28 -11.92 1.72 0.96
CA VAL A 28 -13.17 1.41 0.26
C VAL A 28 -14.13 2.57 0.42
N TYR A 29 -14.67 3.05 -0.70
CA TYR A 29 -15.67 4.11 -0.70
C TYR A 29 -16.53 4.07 -1.96
N ARG A 30 -17.66 4.76 -1.92
CA ARG A 30 -18.71 4.65 -2.93
C ARG A 30 -18.69 5.83 -3.90
N VAL A 31 -18.97 5.56 -5.16
CA VAL A 31 -18.98 6.57 -6.23
C VAL A 31 -20.29 6.49 -7.00
N GLY A 32 -20.81 7.64 -7.43
CA GLY A 32 -22.06 7.76 -8.17
C GLY A 32 -21.94 7.38 -9.65
N ASP A 33 -20.73 7.47 -10.21
CA ASP A 33 -20.41 7.10 -11.59
C ASP A 33 -18.99 6.53 -11.66
N LEU A 34 -18.88 5.21 -11.86
CA LEU A 34 -17.61 4.50 -11.81
C LEU A 34 -16.65 4.93 -12.91
N ASP A 35 -17.15 5.09 -14.14
CA ASP A 35 -16.29 5.39 -15.29
C ASP A 35 -15.84 6.85 -15.27
N ARG A 36 -16.70 7.77 -14.80
CA ARG A 36 -16.31 9.17 -14.56
C ARG A 36 -15.19 9.26 -13.52
N THR A 37 -15.29 8.52 -12.43
CA THR A 37 -14.27 8.56 -11.36
C THR A 37 -12.98 7.85 -11.78
N ILE A 38 -13.06 6.71 -12.48
CA ILE A 38 -11.89 6.06 -13.09
C ILE A 38 -11.17 7.05 -14.01
N LYS A 39 -11.89 7.66 -14.96
CA LYS A 39 -11.32 8.63 -15.89
C LYS A 39 -10.64 9.78 -15.15
N PHE A 40 -11.33 10.35 -14.17
CA PHE A 40 -10.79 11.44 -13.37
C PHE A 40 -9.48 11.04 -12.66
N TYR A 41 -9.42 9.88 -11.99
CA TYR A 41 -8.19 9.45 -11.31
C TYR A 41 -7.06 9.09 -12.27
N THR A 42 -7.37 8.48 -13.42
CA THR A 42 -6.33 8.16 -14.41
C THR A 42 -5.79 9.41 -15.09
N GLU A 43 -6.66 10.35 -15.45
CA GLU A 43 -6.26 11.55 -16.17
C GLU A 43 -5.69 12.59 -15.21
N CYS A 44 -6.43 12.99 -14.17
CA CYS A 44 -6.02 14.07 -13.27
C CYS A 44 -4.91 13.65 -12.30
N PHE A 45 -5.03 12.47 -11.69
CA PHE A 45 -4.07 12.04 -10.66
C PHE A 45 -2.97 11.11 -11.18
N GLY A 46 -3.07 10.61 -12.40
CA GLY A 46 -2.08 9.69 -12.97
C GLY A 46 -2.12 8.28 -12.36
N MET A 47 -3.23 7.91 -11.71
CA MET A 47 -3.43 6.55 -11.20
C MET A 47 -3.60 5.55 -12.35
N LYS A 48 -3.38 4.27 -12.06
CA LYS A 48 -3.68 3.16 -12.97
C LYS A 48 -4.92 2.42 -12.50
N LEU A 49 -5.79 2.04 -13.42
CA LEU A 49 -6.81 1.02 -13.17
C LEU A 49 -6.10 -0.34 -13.08
N LEU A 50 -6.11 -0.95 -11.90
CA LEU A 50 -5.40 -2.19 -11.60
C LEU A 50 -6.27 -3.41 -11.87
N ARG A 51 -7.52 -3.36 -11.41
CA ARG A 51 -8.55 -4.36 -11.70
C ARG A 51 -9.94 -3.73 -11.63
N LYS A 52 -10.88 -4.31 -12.35
CA LYS A 52 -12.32 -4.00 -12.29
C LYS A 52 -13.07 -5.31 -12.15
N ARG A 53 -14.05 -5.36 -11.27
CA ARG A 53 -14.90 -6.53 -11.04
C ARG A 53 -16.34 -6.10 -11.05
N ASP A 54 -17.15 -6.81 -11.82
CA ASP A 54 -18.60 -6.61 -11.81
C ASP A 54 -19.27 -7.77 -11.06
N ILE A 55 -20.26 -7.46 -10.22
CA ILE A 55 -20.99 -8.43 -9.39
C ILE A 55 -22.50 -8.18 -9.60
N PRO A 56 -23.07 -8.54 -10.77
CA PRO A 56 -24.47 -8.26 -11.10
C PRO A 56 -25.47 -8.87 -10.11
N GLU A 57 -25.16 -10.03 -9.56
CA GLU A 57 -25.97 -10.75 -8.58
C GLU A 57 -26.21 -9.95 -7.30
N GLU A 58 -25.24 -9.12 -6.90
CA GLU A 58 -25.32 -8.23 -5.73
C GLU A 58 -25.49 -6.75 -6.14
N LYS A 59 -25.64 -6.47 -7.44
CA LYS A 59 -25.89 -5.15 -8.03
C LYS A 59 -24.83 -4.09 -7.71
N TYR A 60 -23.56 -4.47 -7.77
CA TYR A 60 -22.46 -3.51 -7.66
C TYR A 60 -21.26 -3.88 -8.53
N SER A 61 -20.42 -2.88 -8.82
CA SER A 61 -19.11 -3.07 -9.44
C SER A 61 -18.03 -2.45 -8.56
N ASN A 62 -16.84 -3.07 -8.55
CA ASN A 62 -15.64 -2.47 -7.99
C ASN A 62 -14.63 -2.07 -9.06
N ALA A 63 -13.85 -1.03 -8.78
CA ALA A 63 -12.63 -0.70 -9.48
C ALA A 63 -11.51 -0.41 -8.48
N PHE A 64 -10.32 -0.90 -8.76
CA PHE A 64 -9.14 -0.74 -7.91
C PHE A 64 -8.14 0.13 -8.63
N LEU A 65 -7.77 1.26 -8.02
CA LEU A 65 -6.88 2.25 -8.63
C LEU A 65 -5.77 2.65 -7.69
N GLY A 66 -4.57 2.83 -8.22
CA GLY A 66 -3.42 3.27 -7.44
C GLY A 66 -2.21 3.54 -8.31
N PHE A 67 -1.06 3.76 -7.67
CA PHE A 67 0.19 4.10 -8.36
C PHE A 67 1.08 2.88 -8.65
N GLY A 68 0.72 1.72 -8.11
CA GLY A 68 1.43 0.46 -8.30
C GLY A 68 0.56 -0.76 -7.97
N PRO A 69 1.13 -1.98 -8.04
CA PRO A 69 0.38 -3.21 -7.82
C PRO A 69 -0.04 -3.39 -6.36
N GLU A 70 -1.23 -3.95 -6.15
CA GLU A 70 -1.91 -4.07 -4.85
C GLU A 70 -1.14 -4.90 -3.80
N GLU A 71 -0.22 -5.77 -4.25
CA GLU A 71 0.65 -6.55 -3.38
C GLU A 71 1.65 -5.70 -2.58
N SER A 72 1.97 -4.49 -3.07
CA SER A 72 3.01 -3.61 -2.51
C SER A 72 2.60 -2.16 -2.31
N HIS A 73 1.44 -1.74 -2.84
CA HIS A 73 0.94 -0.37 -2.74
C HIS A 73 -0.41 -0.33 -2.02
N PHE A 74 -0.70 0.82 -1.42
CA PHE A 74 -2.04 1.18 -1.01
C PHE A 74 -2.85 1.61 -2.23
N VAL A 75 -4.11 1.18 -2.30
CA VAL A 75 -4.98 1.46 -3.45
C VAL A 75 -6.37 1.93 -3.03
N MET A 76 -7.11 2.46 -3.99
CA MET A 76 -8.49 2.90 -3.82
C MET A 76 -9.41 1.82 -4.36
N GLU A 77 -10.29 1.29 -3.51
CA GLU A 77 -11.39 0.42 -3.92
C GLU A 77 -12.66 1.25 -4.07
N LEU A 78 -13.02 1.53 -5.32
CA LEU A 78 -14.27 2.19 -5.65
C LEU A 78 -15.40 1.17 -5.67
N THR A 79 -16.54 1.54 -5.11
CA THR A 79 -17.77 0.75 -5.16
C THR A 79 -18.87 1.56 -5.84
N TYR A 80 -19.35 1.07 -6.98
CA TYR A 80 -20.53 1.61 -7.64
C TYR A 80 -21.70 0.67 -7.40
N ASN A 81 -22.74 1.13 -6.71
CA ASN A 81 -23.99 0.39 -6.55
C ASN A 81 -24.94 0.79 -7.69
N TYR A 82 -25.54 -0.18 -8.37
CA TYR A 82 -26.30 0.07 -9.59
C TYR A 82 -27.45 1.05 -9.34
N GLY A 83 -27.48 2.11 -10.15
CA GLY A 83 -28.52 3.15 -10.07
C GLY A 83 -28.40 4.12 -8.90
N VAL A 84 -27.40 3.98 -8.02
CA VAL A 84 -27.15 4.93 -6.92
C VAL A 84 -26.08 5.94 -7.36
N THR A 85 -26.51 7.18 -7.60
CA THR A 85 -25.70 8.20 -8.28
C THR A 85 -25.10 9.26 -7.37
N SER A 86 -25.34 9.20 -6.06
CA SER A 86 -24.80 10.16 -5.09
C SER A 86 -24.78 9.57 -3.69
N TYR A 87 -23.82 10.00 -2.87
CA TYR A 87 -23.67 9.60 -1.48
C TYR A 87 -23.44 10.83 -0.60
N ASP A 88 -23.78 10.70 0.69
CA ASP A 88 -23.43 11.69 1.70
C ASP A 88 -22.02 11.38 2.24
N ILE A 89 -21.07 12.29 2.02
CA ILE A 89 -19.70 12.16 2.55
C ILE A 89 -19.67 12.28 4.08
N GLY A 90 -20.63 13.01 4.66
CA GLY A 90 -20.62 13.37 6.06
C GLY A 90 -19.53 14.39 6.41
N THR A 91 -19.45 14.74 7.69
CA THR A 91 -18.49 15.73 8.21
C THR A 91 -17.26 15.09 8.83
N GLY A 92 -17.25 13.77 9.01
CA GLY A 92 -16.16 13.05 9.64
C GLY A 92 -15.02 12.73 8.69
N PHE A 93 -15.32 12.44 7.43
CA PHE A 93 -14.29 12.14 6.45
C PHE A 93 -13.50 13.42 6.14
N GLY A 94 -12.18 13.32 6.20
CA GLY A 94 -11.28 14.43 5.92
C GLY A 94 -10.94 14.50 4.45
N HIS A 95 -9.98 13.68 4.05
CA HIS A 95 -9.45 13.62 2.69
C HIS A 95 -8.65 12.32 2.49
N PHE A 96 -8.31 12.04 1.25
CA PHE A 96 -7.16 11.21 0.89
C PHE A 96 -5.98 12.11 0.54
N ALA A 97 -4.74 11.63 0.58
CA ALA A 97 -3.59 12.43 0.15
C ALA A 97 -2.75 11.73 -0.92
N ILE A 98 -2.27 12.54 -1.87
CA ILE A 98 -1.35 12.15 -2.94
C ILE A 98 -0.07 12.97 -2.80
N ALA A 99 1.05 12.29 -2.53
CA ALA A 99 2.36 12.90 -2.59
C ALA A 99 2.82 13.08 -4.04
N THR A 100 3.40 14.23 -4.35
CA THR A 100 3.93 14.57 -5.68
C THR A 100 5.21 15.40 -5.55
N PRO A 101 6.20 15.29 -6.44
CA PRO A 101 7.43 16.10 -6.36
C PRO A 101 7.18 17.59 -6.65
N ASP A 102 6.11 17.93 -7.38
CA ASP A 102 5.76 19.31 -7.72
C ASP A 102 4.25 19.50 -7.68
N VAL A 103 3.77 20.09 -6.58
CA VAL A 103 2.32 20.32 -6.38
C VAL A 103 1.81 21.39 -7.33
N TYR A 104 2.60 22.41 -7.65
CA TYR A 104 2.17 23.48 -8.56
C TYR A 104 1.89 22.92 -9.94
N LYS A 105 2.84 22.16 -10.50
CA LYS A 105 2.66 21.48 -11.79
C LYS A 105 1.49 20.51 -11.76
N THR A 106 1.37 19.71 -10.71
CA THR A 106 0.27 18.74 -10.58
C THR A 106 -1.09 19.44 -10.59
N VAL A 107 -1.22 20.58 -9.88
CA VAL A 107 -2.44 21.38 -9.88
C VAL A 107 -2.76 21.92 -11.28
N GLU A 108 -1.78 22.46 -12.01
CA GLU A 108 -2.00 22.93 -13.38
C GLU A 108 -2.45 21.79 -14.32
N ASP A 109 -1.82 20.62 -14.23
CA ASP A 109 -2.18 19.44 -15.03
C ASP A 109 -3.62 18.98 -14.73
N ILE A 110 -4.04 19.01 -13.46
CA ILE A 110 -5.40 18.69 -13.04
C ILE A 110 -6.39 19.74 -13.55
N ARG A 111 -6.05 21.04 -13.43
CA ARG A 111 -6.90 22.13 -13.89
C ARG A 111 -7.12 22.06 -15.40
N ALA A 112 -6.08 21.76 -16.18
CA ALA A 112 -6.16 21.60 -17.62
C ALA A 112 -7.10 20.45 -18.05
N LYS A 113 -7.30 19.46 -17.18
CA LYS A 113 -8.22 18.33 -17.37
C LYS A 113 -9.62 18.58 -16.78
N GLY A 114 -9.88 19.80 -16.29
CA GLY A 114 -11.17 20.20 -15.73
C GLY A 114 -11.39 19.81 -14.28
N GLY A 115 -10.33 19.49 -13.53
CA GLY A 115 -10.44 19.17 -12.11
C GLY A 115 -10.75 20.37 -11.21
N ASN A 116 -11.42 20.10 -10.10
CA ASN A 116 -11.89 21.13 -9.18
C ASN A 116 -10.86 21.42 -8.09
N ILE A 117 -10.07 22.48 -8.27
CA ILE A 117 -9.11 22.95 -7.27
C ILE A 117 -9.85 23.79 -6.22
N THR A 118 -9.95 23.28 -5.00
CA THR A 118 -10.63 23.95 -3.88
C THR A 118 -9.69 24.72 -2.96
N ARG A 119 -8.39 24.45 -3.07
CA ARG A 119 -7.32 25.22 -2.46
C ARG A 119 -6.11 25.22 -3.38
N GLU A 120 -5.68 26.42 -3.75
CA GLU A 120 -4.49 26.64 -4.57
C GLU A 120 -3.20 26.20 -3.85
N PRO A 121 -2.15 25.81 -4.60
CA PRO A 121 -0.90 25.32 -4.05
C PRO A 121 -0.21 26.41 -3.26
N GLY A 122 0.24 26.04 -2.05
CA GLY A 122 0.98 26.94 -1.17
C GLY A 122 1.31 26.28 0.16
N PRO A 123 2.12 26.93 1.00
CA PRO A 123 2.49 26.36 2.29
C PRO A 123 1.25 26.09 3.15
N VAL A 124 1.27 24.98 3.90
CA VAL A 124 0.30 24.73 4.97
C VAL A 124 0.33 25.87 5.99
N LYS A 125 -0.84 26.24 6.50
CA LYS A 125 -0.93 27.30 7.52
C LYS A 125 -0.07 26.92 8.73
N GLY A 126 0.89 27.77 9.08
CA GLY A 126 1.82 27.51 10.19
C GLY A 126 2.90 26.46 9.90
N GLY A 127 3.17 26.13 8.64
CA GLY A 127 4.26 25.25 8.23
C GLY A 127 4.85 25.64 6.87
N SER A 128 5.80 24.84 6.38
CA SER A 128 6.51 25.08 5.11
C SER A 128 6.12 24.11 4.00
N THR A 129 5.44 22.99 4.32
CA THR A 129 5.04 21.98 3.34
C THR A 129 4.04 22.57 2.35
N ILE A 130 4.37 22.49 1.06
CA ILE A 130 3.49 22.94 -0.02
C ILE A 130 2.39 21.91 -0.22
N ILE A 131 1.14 22.38 -0.17
CA ILE A 131 -0.04 21.54 -0.34
C ILE A 131 -1.14 22.24 -1.16
N ALA A 132 -2.02 21.46 -1.76
CA ALA A 132 -3.23 21.91 -2.46
C ALA A 132 -4.41 20.96 -2.17
N PHE A 133 -5.64 21.39 -2.42
CA PHE A 133 -6.82 20.51 -2.30
C PHE A 133 -7.60 20.44 -3.61
N VAL A 134 -7.90 19.23 -4.03
CA VAL A 134 -8.71 18.93 -5.21
C VAL A 134 -9.95 18.16 -4.77
N LYS A 135 -11.12 18.50 -5.32
CA LYS A 135 -12.32 17.67 -5.18
C LYS A 135 -12.49 16.78 -6.40
N ASP A 136 -12.81 15.52 -6.14
CA ASP A 136 -13.17 14.56 -7.17
C ASP A 136 -14.64 14.72 -7.62
N PRO A 137 -15.11 13.91 -8.59
CA PRO A 137 -16.48 13.99 -9.12
C PRO A 137 -17.61 13.84 -8.10
N ASP A 138 -17.39 13.08 -7.03
CA ASP A 138 -18.36 12.81 -5.95
C ASP A 138 -18.20 13.79 -4.77
N GLY A 139 -17.13 14.58 -4.77
CA GLY A 139 -16.86 15.62 -3.77
C GLY A 139 -15.85 15.20 -2.70
N TYR A 140 -15.23 14.02 -2.81
CA TYR A 140 -14.14 13.63 -1.94
C TYR A 140 -12.95 14.57 -2.13
N VAL A 141 -12.35 14.97 -1.02
CA VAL A 141 -11.19 15.84 -1.02
C VAL A 141 -9.92 15.01 -1.13
N PHE A 142 -9.03 15.42 -2.03
CA PHE A 142 -7.67 14.92 -2.17
C PHE A 142 -6.70 16.04 -1.83
N GLU A 143 -5.86 15.84 -0.82
CA GLU A 143 -4.70 16.67 -0.54
C GLU A 143 -3.57 16.31 -1.50
N LEU A 144 -2.98 17.30 -2.16
CA LEU A 144 -1.73 17.11 -2.88
C LEU A 144 -0.61 17.62 -1.98
N ILE A 145 0.40 16.79 -1.71
CA ILE A 145 1.48 17.09 -0.77
C ILE A 145 2.83 17.05 -1.48
N GLN A 146 3.61 18.13 -1.40
CA GLN A 146 4.92 18.14 -2.02
C GLN A 146 5.91 17.32 -1.19
N ARG A 147 6.53 16.30 -1.81
CA ARG A 147 7.56 15.46 -1.20
C ARG A 147 8.65 15.12 -2.22
N ASP A 148 9.91 15.19 -1.79
CA ASP A 148 11.07 14.91 -2.66
C ASP A 148 11.28 13.41 -2.90
N SER A 149 10.99 12.57 -1.90
CA SER A 149 11.07 11.12 -1.98
C SER A 149 9.69 10.52 -1.72
N ILE A 150 9.23 9.67 -2.64
CA ILE A 150 7.88 9.10 -2.64
C ILE A 150 8.01 7.60 -2.94
N LEU A 151 7.79 6.77 -1.93
CA LEU A 151 7.67 5.31 -2.12
C LEU A 151 6.25 4.95 -2.56
N ASP A 152 5.24 5.44 -1.84
CA ASP A 152 3.83 5.31 -2.22
C ASP A 152 3.21 6.72 -2.35
N PRO A 153 2.78 7.13 -3.55
CA PRO A 153 2.12 8.42 -3.71
C PRO A 153 0.78 8.50 -2.95
N LEU A 154 0.02 7.41 -2.80
CA LEU A 154 -1.20 7.43 -1.97
C LEU A 154 -0.82 7.35 -0.49
N CYS A 155 -0.59 8.51 0.12
CA CYS A 155 0.16 8.57 1.37
C CYS A 155 -0.69 8.81 2.62
N GLN A 156 -1.96 9.20 2.52
CA GLN A 156 -2.81 9.41 3.70
C GLN A 156 -4.29 9.04 3.48
N VAL A 157 -4.91 8.55 4.54
CA VAL A 157 -6.36 8.62 4.77
C VAL A 157 -6.59 9.48 6.00
N MET A 158 -7.33 10.58 5.89
CA MET A 158 -7.59 11.49 7.02
C MET A 158 -9.03 11.35 7.52
N LEU A 159 -9.16 11.05 8.82
CA LEU A 159 -10.44 10.91 9.50
C LEU A 159 -10.49 11.85 10.71
N ARG A 160 -11.63 12.51 10.91
CA ARG A 160 -11.87 13.30 12.11
C ARG A 160 -12.32 12.42 13.27
N VAL A 161 -11.82 12.74 14.47
CA VAL A 161 -12.12 12.05 15.72
C VAL A 161 -12.47 13.05 16.82
N GLY A 162 -13.30 12.63 17.77
CA GLY A 162 -13.77 13.44 18.88
C GLY A 162 -12.82 13.47 20.08
N ASP A 163 -11.91 12.51 20.19
CA ASP A 163 -10.87 12.44 21.21
C ASP A 163 -9.60 11.84 20.59
N LEU A 164 -8.58 12.68 20.38
CA LEU A 164 -7.34 12.27 19.71
C LEU A 164 -6.53 11.27 20.55
N ASP A 165 -6.50 11.42 21.87
CA ASP A 165 -5.70 10.56 22.75
C ASP A 165 -6.32 9.16 22.85
N ARG A 166 -7.66 9.09 22.95
CA ARG A 166 -8.39 7.82 22.89
C ARG A 166 -8.20 7.14 21.55
N ALA A 167 -8.31 7.89 20.45
CA ALA A 167 -8.13 7.34 19.11
C ALA A 167 -6.69 6.79 18.92
N VAL A 168 -5.66 7.57 19.25
CA VAL A 168 -4.26 7.11 19.18
C VAL A 168 -4.06 5.82 19.97
N LYS A 169 -4.50 5.78 21.24
CA LYS A 169 -4.40 4.57 22.08
C LYS A 169 -5.13 3.38 21.46
N PHE A 170 -6.28 3.60 20.83
CA PHE A 170 -7.02 2.54 20.14
C PHE A 170 -6.21 1.99 18.97
N TYR A 171 -5.70 2.83 18.07
CA TYR A 171 -4.91 2.37 16.91
C TYR A 171 -3.57 1.73 17.33
N GLU A 172 -2.94 2.18 18.41
CA GLU A 172 -1.75 1.53 18.98
C GLU A 172 -2.07 0.12 19.52
N LYS A 173 -3.10 0.00 20.36
CA LYS A 173 -3.42 -1.27 21.03
C LYS A 173 -4.12 -2.28 20.12
N ALA A 174 -5.14 -1.85 19.37
CA ALA A 174 -5.97 -2.73 18.55
C ALA A 174 -5.26 -3.16 17.27
N LEU A 175 -4.45 -2.26 16.71
CA LEU A 175 -3.91 -2.40 15.35
C LEU A 175 -2.38 -2.41 15.29
N GLY A 176 -1.68 -2.19 16.40
CA GLY A 176 -0.22 -2.20 16.45
C GLY A 176 0.42 -1.04 15.69
N MET A 177 -0.35 -0.01 15.34
CA MET A 177 0.20 1.16 14.64
C MET A 177 1.13 1.94 15.57
N LYS A 178 2.16 2.55 15.00
CA LYS A 178 3.00 3.51 15.69
C LYS A 178 2.43 4.91 15.53
N LEU A 179 2.49 5.70 16.59
CA LEU A 179 2.34 7.15 16.49
C LEU A 179 3.59 7.73 15.83
N VAL A 180 3.50 8.01 14.53
CA VAL A 180 4.62 8.52 13.73
C VAL A 180 4.85 10.00 14.01
N LYS A 181 3.77 10.75 14.19
CA LYS A 181 3.82 12.20 14.40
C LYS A 181 2.59 12.66 15.13
N LYS A 182 2.75 13.62 16.04
CA LYS A 182 1.65 14.33 16.69
C LYS A 182 1.96 15.82 16.68
N VAL A 183 1.02 16.63 16.23
CA VAL A 183 1.18 18.08 16.15
C VAL A 183 -0.06 18.72 16.72
N ASP A 184 0.13 19.64 17.66
CA ASP A 184 -0.91 20.50 18.17
C ASP A 184 -0.80 21.90 17.56
N ARG A 185 -1.93 22.49 17.17
CA ARG A 185 -2.02 23.81 16.54
C ARG A 185 -3.06 24.67 17.27
N PRO A 186 -2.75 25.19 18.47
CA PRO A 186 -3.70 25.98 19.26
C PRO A 186 -4.25 27.21 18.52
N GLU A 187 -3.43 27.85 17.67
CA GLU A 187 -3.81 29.04 16.90
C GLU A 187 -4.93 28.75 15.89
N TYR A 188 -5.01 27.51 15.42
CA TYR A 188 -6.02 27.04 14.46
C TYR A 188 -7.02 26.07 15.09
N LYS A 189 -6.93 25.83 16.40
CA LYS A 189 -7.85 25.00 17.20
C LYS A 189 -8.00 23.55 16.70
N TYR A 190 -6.90 22.94 16.28
CA TYR A 190 -6.89 21.52 15.94
C TYR A 190 -5.59 20.84 16.34
N SER A 191 -5.64 19.52 16.50
CA SER A 191 -4.49 18.65 16.69
C SER A 191 -4.57 17.49 15.70
N ILE A 192 -3.42 17.02 15.23
CA ILE A 192 -3.33 15.85 14.34
C ILE A 192 -2.41 14.78 14.92
N ALA A 193 -2.70 13.52 14.60
CA ALA A 193 -1.83 12.38 14.82
C ALA A 193 -1.73 11.54 13.53
N MET A 194 -0.51 11.17 13.15
CA MET A 194 -0.25 10.26 12.04
C MET A 194 0.05 8.88 12.61
N MET A 195 -0.77 7.89 12.24
CA MET A 195 -0.64 6.50 12.67
C MET A 195 -0.25 5.62 11.48
N GLY A 196 0.74 4.74 11.65
CA GLY A 196 1.19 3.88 10.53
C GLY A 196 2.08 2.72 10.95
N TYR A 197 2.56 1.97 9.96
CA TYR A 197 3.43 0.81 10.15
C TYR A 197 4.91 1.05 9.77
N ALA A 198 5.20 2.21 9.16
CA ALA A 198 6.54 2.69 8.84
C ALA A 198 6.59 4.23 8.98
N GLU A 199 7.72 4.84 8.64
CA GLU A 199 7.89 6.30 8.70
C GLU A 199 6.95 7.02 7.72
N GLU A 200 6.55 8.27 8.05
CA GLU A 200 5.50 9.04 7.34
C GLU A 200 5.72 9.17 5.82
N HIS A 201 6.99 9.17 5.39
CA HIS A 201 7.39 9.34 4.00
C HIS A 201 7.55 8.02 3.22
N GLU A 202 7.51 6.88 3.92
CA GLU A 202 7.73 5.56 3.35
C GLU A 202 6.44 4.75 3.15
N THR A 203 5.32 5.21 3.71
CA THR A 203 4.07 4.44 3.73
C THR A 203 2.84 5.34 3.73
N THR A 204 1.68 4.73 3.49
CA THR A 204 0.38 5.34 3.78
C THR A 204 0.19 5.42 5.29
N VAL A 205 -0.25 6.58 5.79
CA VAL A 205 -0.62 6.76 7.19
C VAL A 205 -2.11 7.06 7.35
N LEU A 206 -2.64 6.71 8.50
CA LEU A 206 -3.93 7.20 8.96
C LEU A 206 -3.70 8.52 9.70
N GLU A 207 -4.16 9.62 9.13
CA GLU A 207 -4.19 10.92 9.79
C GLU A 207 -5.48 11.04 10.61
N LEU A 208 -5.34 11.26 11.91
CA LEU A 208 -6.44 11.52 12.83
C LEU A 208 -6.45 13.00 13.18
N THR A 209 -7.55 13.69 12.88
CA THR A 209 -7.71 15.12 13.18
C THR A 209 -8.74 15.33 14.28
N TYR A 210 -8.34 16.01 15.35
CA TYR A 210 -9.25 16.52 16.38
C TYR A 210 -9.38 18.03 16.26
N ASN A 211 -10.61 18.54 16.20
CA ASN A 211 -10.90 19.97 16.29
C ASN A 211 -11.38 20.30 17.71
N TYR A 212 -10.87 21.37 18.30
CA TYR A 212 -11.08 21.65 19.72
C TYR A 212 -12.57 21.80 20.05
N GLY A 213 -13.04 20.98 21.01
CA GLY A 213 -14.43 20.99 21.46
C GLY A 213 -15.43 20.32 20.50
N VAL A 214 -14.97 19.74 19.39
CA VAL A 214 -15.82 19.02 18.46
C VAL A 214 -15.64 17.52 18.67
N THR A 215 -16.62 16.90 19.33
CA THR A 215 -16.55 15.50 19.77
C THR A 215 -17.29 14.51 18.86
N GLU A 216 -18.10 15.00 17.92
CA GLU A 216 -18.92 14.17 17.05
C GLU A 216 -18.91 14.67 15.61
N TYR A 217 -18.98 13.73 14.68
CA TYR A 217 -19.06 13.99 13.24
C TYR A 217 -19.99 12.99 12.58
N THR A 218 -20.72 13.41 11.54
CA THR A 218 -21.50 12.47 10.75
C THR A 218 -20.53 11.63 9.89
N LYS A 219 -20.71 10.31 9.90
CA LYS A 219 -19.90 9.39 9.08
C LYS A 219 -20.25 9.47 7.59
N GLY A 220 -21.46 9.95 7.29
CA GLY A 220 -22.04 9.84 5.96
C GLY A 220 -22.34 8.38 5.59
N ASN A 221 -22.59 8.14 4.31
CA ASN A 221 -22.72 6.80 3.73
C ASN A 221 -21.82 6.61 2.50
N ALA A 222 -20.91 7.55 2.21
CA ALA A 222 -20.02 7.50 1.07
C ALA A 222 -18.74 6.69 1.38
N TYR A 223 -17.92 7.12 2.35
CA TYR A 223 -16.76 6.35 2.83
C TYR A 223 -17.24 5.06 3.51
N ALA A 224 -16.60 3.92 3.23
CA ALA A 224 -17.00 2.64 3.78
C ALA A 224 -16.05 2.14 4.86
N GLN A 225 -14.77 1.93 4.54
CA GLN A 225 -13.78 1.38 5.48
C GLN A 225 -12.35 1.54 4.97
N VAL A 226 -11.38 1.29 5.85
CA VAL A 226 -10.00 0.94 5.46
C VAL A 226 -9.77 -0.55 5.68
N ALA A 227 -9.06 -1.19 4.75
CA ALA A 227 -8.62 -2.58 4.89
C ALA A 227 -7.15 -2.64 5.29
N ILE A 228 -6.84 -3.49 6.26
CA ILE A 228 -5.50 -3.70 6.78
C ILE A 228 -5.22 -5.19 6.80
N SER A 229 -4.04 -5.61 6.39
CA SER A 229 -3.68 -7.02 6.43
C SER A 229 -3.18 -7.47 7.81
N THR A 230 -3.28 -8.77 8.07
CA THR A 230 -2.78 -9.44 9.27
C THR A 230 -2.46 -10.89 8.96
N ASP A 231 -1.47 -11.48 9.64
CA ASP A 231 -1.14 -12.90 9.50
C ASP A 231 -2.18 -13.81 10.18
N ASP A 232 -3.00 -13.28 11.10
CA ASP A 232 -4.01 -14.06 11.83
C ASP A 232 -5.20 -13.18 12.25
N VAL A 233 -6.28 -13.24 11.47
CA VAL A 233 -7.51 -12.49 11.76
C VAL A 233 -8.19 -12.92 13.07
N TYR A 234 -7.94 -14.12 13.59
CA TYR A 234 -8.54 -14.61 14.83
C TYR A 234 -7.81 -14.05 16.05
N LYS A 235 -6.48 -14.07 16.07
CA LYS A 235 -5.70 -13.38 17.12
C LYS A 235 -5.98 -11.89 17.10
N SER A 236 -5.92 -11.28 15.92
CA SER A 236 -6.20 -9.86 15.74
C SER A 236 -7.62 -9.50 16.18
N GLY A 237 -8.61 -10.31 15.84
CA GLY A 237 -10.00 -10.13 16.28
C GLY A 237 -10.16 -10.18 17.80
N LYS A 238 -9.51 -11.11 18.49
CA LYS A 238 -9.56 -11.19 19.97
C LYS A 238 -8.92 -9.97 20.64
N VAL A 239 -7.81 -9.46 20.08
CA VAL A 239 -7.20 -8.22 20.59
C VAL A 239 -8.15 -7.05 20.42
N VAL A 240 -8.74 -6.89 19.24
CA VAL A 240 -9.72 -5.83 18.97
C VAL A 240 -10.92 -5.93 19.92
N GLU A 241 -11.47 -7.12 20.15
CA GLU A 241 -12.56 -7.34 21.11
C GLU A 241 -12.19 -6.85 22.52
N HIS A 242 -10.96 -7.13 22.97
CA HIS A 242 -10.48 -6.64 24.26
C HIS A 242 -10.30 -5.12 24.29
N VAL A 243 -9.69 -4.55 23.26
CA VAL A 243 -9.46 -3.09 23.19
C VAL A 243 -10.77 -2.31 23.09
N ILE A 244 -11.78 -2.85 22.41
CA ILE A 244 -13.13 -2.25 22.34
C ILE A 244 -13.78 -2.21 23.73
N GLN A 245 -13.58 -3.23 24.57
CA GLN A 245 -14.08 -3.20 25.95
C GLN A 245 -13.43 -2.09 26.79
N GLU A 246 -12.18 -1.73 26.47
CA GLU A 246 -11.43 -0.69 27.19
C GLU A 246 -11.71 0.73 26.65
N LEU A 247 -11.71 0.92 25.33
CA LEU A 247 -11.66 2.23 24.69
C LEU A 247 -12.90 2.58 23.87
N GLY A 248 -13.85 1.65 23.74
CA GLY A 248 -15.04 1.80 22.90
C GLY A 248 -14.84 1.32 21.46
N GLY A 249 -15.93 1.35 20.70
CA GLY A 249 -16.03 0.77 19.36
C GLY A 249 -16.98 -0.42 19.31
N GLN A 250 -17.01 -1.14 18.19
CA GLN A 250 -17.93 -2.27 18.01
C GLN A 250 -17.41 -3.29 17.00
N VAL A 251 -17.35 -4.57 17.36
CA VAL A 251 -17.14 -5.64 16.36
C VAL A 251 -18.37 -5.76 15.47
N THR A 252 -18.18 -5.62 14.16
CA THR A 252 -19.24 -5.71 13.14
C THR A 252 -19.27 -7.05 12.43
N ARG A 253 -18.13 -7.76 12.40
CA ARG A 253 -18.02 -9.12 11.90
C ARG A 253 -16.97 -9.88 12.70
N LYS A 254 -17.36 -11.04 13.25
CA LYS A 254 -16.42 -11.95 13.90
C LYS A 254 -15.43 -12.53 12.89
N PRO A 255 -14.20 -12.89 13.32
CA PRO A 255 -13.21 -13.52 12.45
C PRO A 255 -13.74 -14.79 11.77
N GLY A 256 -13.53 -14.88 10.46
CA GLY A 256 -13.86 -16.08 9.70
C GLY A 256 -13.84 -15.86 8.18
N PRO A 257 -13.91 -16.95 7.39
CA PRO A 257 -13.96 -16.88 5.94
C PRO A 257 -15.24 -16.19 5.45
N ILE A 258 -15.13 -15.39 4.39
CA ILE A 258 -16.28 -14.89 3.64
C ILE A 258 -16.84 -16.05 2.81
N PRO A 259 -18.16 -16.36 2.88
CA PRO A 259 -18.77 -17.36 2.02
C PRO A 259 -18.47 -17.09 0.53
N GLY A 260 -18.10 -18.13 -0.22
CA GLY A 260 -17.78 -18.04 -1.64
C GLY A 260 -16.34 -17.60 -1.95
N LEU A 261 -15.79 -16.62 -1.23
CA LEU A 261 -14.40 -16.17 -1.42
C LEU A 261 -13.39 -16.97 -0.59
N ASN A 262 -13.83 -17.55 0.53
CA ASN A 262 -13.00 -18.20 1.55
C ASN A 262 -11.92 -17.30 2.20
N THR A 263 -11.80 -16.04 1.79
CA THR A 263 -10.93 -15.04 2.39
C THR A 263 -11.32 -14.79 3.84
N LYS A 264 -10.37 -15.01 4.75
CA LYS A 264 -10.58 -14.81 6.19
C LYS A 264 -10.52 -13.32 6.50
N ILE A 265 -11.58 -12.80 7.14
CA ILE A 265 -11.65 -11.40 7.58
C ILE A 265 -12.23 -11.28 8.98
N THR A 266 -11.99 -10.14 9.63
CA THR A 266 -12.79 -9.62 10.76
C THR A 266 -13.02 -8.13 10.53
N SER A 267 -14.12 -7.55 11.04
CA SER A 267 -14.36 -6.12 10.90
C SER A 267 -14.97 -5.50 12.14
N PHE A 268 -14.70 -4.22 12.34
CA PHE A 268 -15.11 -3.48 13.53
C PHE A 268 -15.18 -1.97 13.25
N LEU A 269 -15.84 -1.25 14.14
CA LEU A 269 -15.84 0.19 14.26
C LEU A 269 -14.89 0.61 15.38
N ASP A 270 -14.11 1.65 15.15
CA ASP A 270 -13.33 2.33 16.19
C ASP A 270 -14.26 3.13 17.14
N PRO A 271 -13.72 3.78 18.20
CA PRO A 271 -14.52 4.56 19.16
C PRO A 271 -15.33 5.71 18.54
N ASP A 272 -14.99 6.13 17.32
CA ASP A 272 -15.61 7.23 16.59
C ASP A 272 -16.49 6.73 15.43
N GLY A 273 -16.68 5.41 15.31
CA GLY A 273 -17.55 4.78 14.32
C GLY A 273 -16.89 4.54 12.96
N TRP A 274 -15.58 4.69 12.82
CA TRP A 274 -14.87 4.41 11.57
C TRP A 274 -14.63 2.92 11.41
N LYS A 275 -15.04 2.37 10.26
CA LYS A 275 -14.95 0.94 10.00
C LYS A 275 -13.56 0.55 9.51
N THR A 276 -13.03 -0.52 10.10
CA THR A 276 -11.80 -1.20 9.67
C THR A 276 -12.11 -2.67 9.37
N VAL A 277 -11.52 -3.20 8.29
CA VAL A 277 -11.54 -4.62 7.96
C VAL A 277 -10.12 -5.16 8.05
N LEU A 278 -9.92 -6.19 8.87
CA LEU A 278 -8.68 -6.96 8.84
C LEU A 278 -8.82 -8.13 7.89
N VAL A 279 -7.87 -8.25 6.97
CA VAL A 279 -7.84 -9.28 5.92
C VAL A 279 -6.60 -10.14 6.12
N ASP A 280 -6.76 -11.45 5.98
CA ASP A 280 -5.64 -12.38 6.04
C ASP A 280 -4.63 -12.15 4.90
N ASN A 281 -3.34 -12.04 5.24
CA ASN A 281 -2.27 -11.76 4.26
C ASN A 281 -2.24 -12.78 3.12
N GLU A 282 -2.32 -14.08 3.42
CA GLU A 282 -2.23 -15.12 2.39
C GLU A 282 -3.46 -15.13 1.50
N ASP A 283 -4.64 -14.97 2.09
CA ASP A 283 -5.88 -14.96 1.30
C ASP A 283 -6.00 -13.72 0.41
N PHE A 284 -5.56 -12.55 0.89
CA PHE A 284 -5.48 -11.34 0.05
C PHE A 284 -4.63 -11.57 -1.19
N LEU A 285 -3.44 -12.20 -1.05
CA LEU A 285 -2.59 -12.52 -2.20
C LEU A 285 -3.22 -13.54 -3.15
N LYS A 286 -4.00 -14.50 -2.62
CA LYS A 286 -4.76 -15.46 -3.45
C LYS A 286 -5.82 -14.75 -4.28
N GLU A 287 -6.51 -13.75 -3.73
CA GLU A 287 -7.49 -12.94 -4.48
C GLU A 287 -6.86 -12.18 -5.65
N LEU A 288 -5.60 -11.77 -5.51
CA LEU A 288 -4.82 -11.14 -6.58
C LEU A 288 -4.25 -12.16 -7.59
N GLY A 289 -4.47 -13.46 -7.39
CA GLY A 289 -3.94 -14.52 -8.25
C GLY A 289 -2.44 -14.81 -8.04
N ILE A 290 -1.86 -14.43 -6.91
CA ILE A 290 -0.43 -14.57 -6.62
C ILE A 290 -0.19 -15.84 -5.78
N SER A 291 0.70 -16.73 -6.24
CA SER A 291 1.08 -17.94 -5.51
C SER A 291 2.19 -17.68 -4.48
N LEU A 292 2.00 -18.15 -3.23
CA LEU A 292 2.89 -17.96 -2.08
C LEU A 292 4.35 -18.44 -2.32
N ARG A 293 4.56 -19.39 -3.24
CA ARG A 293 5.91 -19.92 -3.56
C ARG A 293 6.85 -18.85 -4.11
N ALA A 294 6.33 -17.82 -4.78
CA ALA A 294 7.13 -16.73 -5.32
C ALA A 294 7.56 -15.70 -4.24
N HIS A 295 6.82 -15.58 -3.14
CA HIS A 295 7.02 -14.50 -2.15
C HIS A 295 7.99 -14.88 -1.02
N ILE A 296 7.95 -16.13 -0.52
CA ILE A 296 8.81 -16.59 0.59
C ILE A 296 10.31 -16.60 0.22
N LEU A 297 10.64 -16.82 -1.06
CA LEU A 297 12.02 -16.80 -1.55
C LEU A 297 12.62 -15.39 -1.63
N GLY A 298 11.79 -14.35 -1.76
CA GLY A 298 12.23 -12.95 -1.80
C GLY A 298 12.61 -12.39 -0.42
N SER A 299 11.83 -12.71 0.62
CA SER A 299 12.00 -12.08 1.95
C SER A 299 13.11 -12.71 2.81
N ARG A 300 13.57 -13.93 2.51
CA ARG A 300 14.61 -14.62 3.32
C ARG A 300 16.04 -14.14 3.11
N ARG A 301 16.34 -13.31 2.10
CA ARG A 301 17.72 -12.83 1.85
C ARG A 301 18.05 -11.46 2.46
N CYS A 302 17.10 -10.78 3.11
CA CYS A 302 17.33 -9.42 3.63
C CYS A 302 17.90 -9.37 5.06
N GLY A 303 18.13 -10.51 5.71
CA GLY A 303 18.60 -10.57 7.10
C GLY A 303 19.86 -11.43 7.25
N LYS A 304 21.02 -10.87 6.90
CA LYS A 304 22.36 -11.18 7.46
C LYS A 304 23.44 -10.42 6.67
N LYS A 305 23.91 -9.29 7.22
CA LYS A 305 25.25 -8.77 6.95
C LYS A 305 25.98 -8.71 8.28
N GLU A 306 26.80 -9.71 8.53
CA GLU A 306 27.84 -9.67 9.57
C GLU A 306 29.12 -9.07 8.98
N ILE A 307 29.85 -8.44 9.88
CA ILE A 307 31.00 -7.56 9.69
C ILE A 307 32.29 -8.40 9.69
N MET A 308 33.14 -8.22 8.68
CA MET A 308 34.58 -8.55 8.65
C MET A 308 35.07 -8.00 7.29
N GLY A 309 36.04 -7.10 7.16
CA GLY A 309 37.27 -6.90 7.91
C GLY A 309 38.39 -6.94 6.86
N ASP A 310 38.66 -5.81 6.22
CA ASP A 310 39.64 -5.67 5.14
C ASP A 310 41.07 -5.86 5.65
N PHE A 311 41.87 -6.62 4.89
CA PHE A 311 43.32 -6.52 4.90
C PHE A 311 43.83 -6.70 3.47
N ASP A 312 44.30 -5.59 2.90
CA ASP A 312 44.96 -5.52 1.60
C ASP A 312 46.40 -6.04 1.66
N GLY A 313 46.80 -6.74 0.61
CA GLY A 313 48.19 -7.11 0.33
C GLY A 313 48.44 -7.14 -1.17
N HIS A 314 49.03 -6.07 -1.69
CA HIS A 314 49.52 -5.94 -3.08
C HIS A 314 50.73 -6.85 -3.37
N GLY A 315 50.83 -7.34 -4.60
CA GLY A 315 52.03 -7.97 -5.14
C GLY A 315 51.94 -8.24 -6.64
N SER A 316 52.49 -7.32 -7.44
CA SER A 316 52.59 -7.37 -8.90
C SER A 316 53.87 -8.11 -9.35
N SER A 317 53.84 -8.89 -10.44
CA SER A 317 54.96 -9.00 -11.39
C SER A 317 54.62 -9.82 -12.66
N ASN A 318 55.32 -9.44 -13.74
CA ASN A 318 55.14 -9.75 -15.17
C ASN A 318 55.58 -11.17 -15.61
N GLY A 319 55.11 -11.62 -16.77
CA GLY A 319 55.80 -12.64 -17.58
C GLY A 319 54.99 -13.14 -18.78
N CYS A 320 55.53 -12.98 -19.99
CA CYS A 320 54.86 -13.17 -21.28
C CYS A 320 55.08 -14.57 -21.90
N THR A 321 54.17 -14.93 -22.81
CA THR A 321 54.23 -15.91 -23.92
C THR A 321 54.34 -17.42 -23.66
N SER A 322 53.29 -18.16 -24.03
CA SER A 322 53.36 -19.17 -25.09
C SER A 322 51.94 -19.53 -25.54
N HIS A 323 51.74 -19.61 -26.87
CA HIS A 323 50.55 -20.14 -27.49
C HIS A 323 50.45 -21.64 -27.20
N ASP A 324 49.36 -22.04 -26.57
CA ASP A 324 48.89 -23.41 -26.63
C ASP A 324 47.39 -23.38 -26.93
N SER A 325 47.08 -23.82 -28.14
CA SER A 325 45.75 -23.98 -28.67
C SER A 325 44.99 -25.05 -27.89
N LYS A 326 44.15 -24.62 -26.95
CA LYS A 326 43.06 -25.45 -26.42
C LYS A 326 41.75 -24.81 -26.81
N LEU A 327 41.01 -25.50 -27.69
CA LEU A 327 39.58 -25.32 -27.86
C LEU A 327 38.95 -25.28 -26.46
N LYS A 328 38.54 -24.08 -26.02
CA LYS A 328 37.66 -23.93 -24.87
C LYS A 328 36.28 -24.29 -25.36
N ASP A 329 35.85 -25.49 -24.99
CA ASP A 329 34.45 -25.86 -24.91
C ASP A 329 33.72 -24.73 -24.15
N GLU A 330 32.94 -23.92 -24.86
CA GLU A 330 32.09 -22.90 -24.26
C GLU A 330 31.04 -23.65 -23.43
N THR A 331 31.29 -23.79 -22.13
CA THR A 331 30.29 -24.27 -21.19
C THR A 331 29.06 -23.37 -21.34
N LYS A 332 28.03 -23.86 -22.02
CA LYS A 332 26.73 -23.19 -22.13
C LYS A 332 26.27 -22.89 -20.71
N VAL A 333 26.32 -21.61 -20.36
CA VAL A 333 25.84 -21.10 -19.09
C VAL A 333 24.36 -21.44 -19.00
N LYS A 334 24.01 -22.42 -18.16
CA LYS A 334 22.63 -22.88 -17.97
C LYS A 334 21.93 -21.92 -17.01
N PHE A 335 20.77 -21.44 -17.41
CA PHE A 335 19.87 -20.65 -16.57
C PHE A 335 18.80 -21.59 -15.99
N SER A 336 18.44 -21.41 -14.71
CA SER A 336 17.28 -22.08 -14.13
C SER A 336 15.98 -21.45 -14.62
N GLU A 337 14.86 -22.17 -14.58
CA GLU A 337 13.54 -21.64 -14.98
C GLU A 337 13.19 -20.34 -14.27
N ASP A 338 13.57 -20.21 -13.00
CA ASP A 338 13.38 -18.98 -12.21
C ASP A 338 14.20 -17.80 -12.76
N GLU A 339 15.45 -18.05 -13.16
CA GLU A 339 16.28 -17.03 -13.79
C GLU A 339 15.74 -16.66 -15.17
N GLU A 340 15.29 -17.63 -15.97
CA GLU A 340 14.69 -17.38 -17.28
C GLU A 340 13.43 -16.49 -17.17
N MET A 341 12.53 -16.81 -16.23
CA MET A 341 11.33 -16.01 -15.96
C MET A 341 11.68 -14.60 -15.48
N LEU A 342 12.69 -14.47 -14.60
CA LEU A 342 13.11 -13.18 -14.07
C LEU A 342 13.76 -12.31 -15.15
N ILE A 343 14.57 -12.89 -16.03
CA ILE A 343 15.12 -12.19 -17.20
C ILE A 343 13.99 -11.66 -18.08
N ALA A 344 13.00 -12.50 -18.42
CA ALA A 344 11.88 -12.09 -19.28
C ALA A 344 11.03 -10.98 -18.65
N ARG A 345 10.70 -11.11 -17.35
CA ARG A 345 9.95 -10.08 -16.62
C ARG A 345 10.72 -8.76 -16.55
N MET A 346 12.00 -8.82 -16.23
CA MET A 346 12.85 -7.63 -16.11
C MET A 346 13.07 -6.98 -17.48
N PHE A 347 13.25 -7.75 -18.55
CA PHE A 347 13.34 -7.21 -19.90
C PHE A 347 12.08 -6.44 -20.30
N ASN A 348 10.88 -6.96 -19.99
CA ASN A 348 9.63 -6.25 -20.24
C ASN A 348 9.51 -4.93 -19.45
N LEU A 349 10.15 -4.84 -18.29
CA LEU A 349 10.11 -3.66 -17.43
C LEU A 349 11.16 -2.61 -17.81
N VAL A 350 12.39 -3.03 -18.13
CA VAL A 350 13.53 -2.12 -18.29
C VAL A 350 14.20 -2.17 -19.68
N GLY A 351 13.76 -3.03 -20.59
CA GLY A 351 14.34 -3.22 -21.92
C GLY A 351 15.76 -3.82 -21.86
N GLN A 352 16.62 -3.44 -22.82
CA GLN A 352 18.00 -3.95 -22.97
C GLN A 352 18.99 -3.42 -21.90
N ARG A 353 18.51 -3.00 -20.73
CA ARG A 353 19.36 -2.52 -19.61
C ARG A 353 19.93 -3.70 -18.83
N TRP A 354 20.81 -4.48 -19.46
CA TRP A 354 21.31 -5.77 -18.97
C TRP A 354 21.97 -5.71 -17.58
N SER A 355 22.66 -4.63 -17.25
CA SER A 355 23.24 -4.42 -15.92
C SER A 355 22.19 -4.33 -14.81
N LEU A 356 21.02 -3.74 -15.08
CA LEU A 356 19.90 -3.71 -14.14
C LEU A 356 19.25 -5.09 -13.98
N ILE A 357 19.18 -5.86 -15.06
CA ILE A 357 18.65 -7.23 -15.03
C ILE A 357 19.61 -8.13 -14.24
N ALA A 358 20.91 -8.06 -14.53
CA ALA A 358 21.97 -8.80 -13.83
C ALA A 358 22.03 -8.45 -12.33
N GLY A 359 21.85 -7.18 -11.97
CA GLY A 359 21.77 -6.76 -10.57
C GLY A 359 20.63 -7.40 -9.78
N ARG A 360 19.67 -8.06 -10.44
CA ARG A 360 18.56 -8.80 -9.80
C ARG A 360 18.73 -10.32 -9.83
N ILE A 361 19.75 -10.85 -10.50
CA ILE A 361 20.01 -12.28 -10.61
C ILE A 361 21.38 -12.59 -10.00
N PRO A 362 21.42 -13.02 -8.72
CA PRO A 362 22.68 -13.21 -8.00
C PRO A 362 23.60 -14.20 -8.71
N GLY A 363 24.83 -13.77 -8.97
CA GLY A 363 25.84 -14.59 -9.66
C GLY A 363 25.79 -14.54 -11.18
N ARG A 364 24.93 -13.69 -11.78
CA ARG A 364 24.90 -13.46 -13.23
C ARG A 364 25.52 -12.13 -13.62
N THR A 365 26.22 -12.12 -14.74
CA THR A 365 26.71 -10.87 -15.35
C THR A 365 25.75 -10.36 -16.42
N ALA A 366 25.90 -9.08 -16.79
CA ALA A 366 25.12 -8.47 -17.86
C ALA A 366 25.34 -9.19 -19.19
N GLU A 367 26.58 -9.60 -19.46
CA GLU A 367 26.99 -10.31 -20.68
C GLU A 367 26.36 -11.70 -20.77
N GLU A 368 26.26 -12.42 -19.65
CA GLU A 368 25.63 -13.74 -19.62
C GLU A 368 24.13 -13.65 -19.94
N ILE A 369 23.44 -12.65 -19.37
CA ILE A 369 22.01 -12.43 -19.58
C ILE A 369 21.73 -11.97 -21.01
N GLU A 370 22.56 -11.08 -21.55
CA GLU A 370 22.45 -10.64 -22.93
C GLU A 370 22.67 -11.80 -23.90
N LYS A 371 23.73 -12.61 -23.69
CA LYS A 371 24.03 -13.78 -24.52
C LYS A 371 22.88 -14.79 -24.46
N TYR A 372 22.33 -15.04 -23.29
CA TYR A 372 21.15 -15.89 -23.10
C TYR A 372 19.93 -15.37 -23.87
N TRP A 373 19.56 -14.10 -23.67
CA TRP A 373 18.38 -13.49 -24.29
C TRP A 373 18.46 -13.53 -25.82
N ARG A 374 19.62 -13.14 -26.37
CA ARG A 374 19.88 -13.20 -27.82
C ARG A 374 19.83 -14.63 -28.34
N SER A 375 20.35 -15.61 -27.61
CA SER A 375 20.30 -17.02 -28.05
C SER A 375 18.88 -17.57 -28.15
N LYS A 376 17.95 -17.10 -27.31
CA LYS A 376 16.54 -17.54 -27.30
C LYS A 376 15.68 -16.79 -28.30
N HIS A 377 16.06 -15.57 -28.69
CA HIS A 377 15.18 -14.67 -29.46
C HIS A 377 15.77 -14.20 -30.80
N ASN A 378 17.01 -14.57 -31.12
CA ASN A 378 17.62 -14.44 -32.45
C ASN A 378 17.92 -15.83 -33.08
N SER A 379 16.96 -16.76 -33.06
CA SER A 379 17.00 -17.85 -34.03
C SER A 379 16.46 -17.33 -35.37
N PRO A 380 17.17 -17.53 -36.50
CA PRO A 380 16.65 -17.11 -37.79
C PRO A 380 15.37 -17.88 -38.09
N SER A 381 14.34 -17.17 -38.57
CA SER A 381 13.12 -17.77 -39.07
C SER A 381 13.44 -18.70 -40.25
N GLU A 382 13.20 -20.00 -40.08
CA GLU A 382 12.96 -20.91 -41.21
C GLU A 382 11.65 -20.47 -41.88
N ASN A 383 11.74 -19.48 -42.78
CA ASN A 383 10.71 -19.12 -43.76
C ASN A 383 11.27 -18.12 -44.79
N ASP A 384 12.42 -18.44 -45.38
CA ASP A 384 12.84 -17.85 -46.66
C ASP A 384 13.51 -18.97 -47.50
N ILE A 385 12.68 -19.66 -48.29
CA ILE A 385 13.05 -20.29 -49.58
C ILE A 385 12.51 -19.39 -50.68
#